data_AF-A0A3M1LJ10-F1
#
_entry.id   AF-A0A3M1LJ10-F1
#
_cell.length_a   1.000
_cell.length_b   1.000
_cell.length_c   1.000
_cell.angle_alpha   90.00
_cell.angle_beta   90.00
_cell.angle_gamma   90.00
#
_symmetry.space_group_name_H-M   'P 1'
#
loop_
_entity.id
_entity.type
_entity.pdbx_description
1 polymer ?
#
loop_
_entity_poly.entity_id
_entity_poly.type
_entity_poly.pdbx_seq_one_letter_code
_entity_poly.pdbx_strand_id
1 'polypeptide(L)'
;MADKSSYKIILATMLGMMLLMQGIAIMPVNAQEVGDIEVEAAAHVSTPATWYITKAGNLGTDKYALYPYEKDASLTIGFSRFGEMINTVDNVGLEYRTEDAFAPPAGASVPGSIPKSSWLEGWFINITYNHNVYGLRNVWAMAQHGDIIDHDGHWIRVDNNYPGNVGANGPINSFDVEANEDPRDVGHYIDPVDPEHILDVGDPMKLYQGGRKTNGTAVSGPIEVLYDGPRRFVARVNTTVYDYIEIGQPGPGQTADIKPLVHVIFTIDFNKVTKEVNVIKDIKIAEQAKFTLTPMEVIVPDLEPSDVRGDYEVVGNSTIQLKAMAVSFSNRGEFDIEKDTNYESFVHYYTYAASHPDDPNNDVLPTVYDNEYTLLRTMPPQTRLVDPSNAPLSIWGSEPAGNGGMFNAPMPKVDGTFTATYDVAQIISSTVGNTEGNFVSWAAFWPSVSDWDADGGNDQQWWQSLEANDRHLIDGIANEPFQSPYVIGEWDFFLATEALFIDPDGQNAK
;
A
#
# COMPACT_ATOMS: atom_id res chain seq x y z
N MET A 1 -20.07 68.62 67.32
CA MET A 1 -21.44 68.93 66.88
C MET A 1 -21.73 68.08 65.66
N ALA A 2 -22.84 67.33 65.70
CA ALA A 2 -23.39 66.63 64.55
C ALA A 2 -23.93 67.63 63.52
N ASP A 3 -23.91 67.28 62.23
CA ASP A 3 -25.10 67.17 61.35
C ASP A 3 -24.65 66.70 59.94
N LYS A 4 -24.87 65.44 59.53
CA LYS A 4 -26.03 64.91 58.79
C LYS A 4 -26.61 65.84 57.72
N SER A 5 -26.19 65.64 56.46
CA SER A 5 -27.06 65.77 55.27
C SER A 5 -26.26 65.40 54.02
N SER A 6 -26.41 64.16 53.52
CA SER A 6 -26.30 63.75 52.09
C SER A 6 -26.19 62.22 51.87
N TYR A 7 -26.82 61.39 52.73
CA TYR A 7 -27.02 59.94 52.54
C TYR A 7 -28.41 59.66 51.92
N LYS A 8 -28.76 60.28 50.78
CA LYS A 8 -30.12 60.15 50.19
C LYS A 8 -30.20 59.95 48.67
N ILE A 9 -29.16 59.43 48.02
CA ILE A 9 -29.25 59.02 46.59
C ILE A 9 -28.77 57.57 46.33
N ILE A 10 -28.44 56.79 47.37
CA ILE A 10 -28.01 55.36 47.21
C ILE A 10 -29.06 54.35 47.74
N LEU A 11 -30.23 54.81 48.21
CA LEU A 11 -31.22 53.93 48.89
C LEU A 11 -32.52 53.64 48.11
N ALA A 12 -32.57 53.88 46.80
CA ALA A 12 -33.76 53.64 45.97
C ALA A 12 -33.63 52.48 44.97
N THR A 13 -32.46 51.85 44.86
CA THR A 13 -32.23 50.66 44.01
C THR A 13 -31.70 49.46 44.80
N MET A 14 -31.83 49.51 46.13
CA MET A 14 -31.69 48.37 47.06
C MET A 14 -33.04 47.74 47.45
N LEU A 15 -34.14 48.11 46.78
CA LEU A 15 -35.51 47.66 47.13
C LEU A 15 -36.20 46.83 46.03
N GLY A 16 -35.43 46.21 45.11
CA GLY A 16 -35.95 45.38 44.01
C GLY A 16 -35.39 43.94 43.92
N MET A 17 -34.51 43.51 44.83
CA MET A 17 -33.84 42.19 44.74
C MET A 17 -33.69 41.45 46.08
N MET A 18 -34.61 41.65 47.02
CA MET A 18 -34.61 40.90 48.29
C MET A 18 -36.04 40.58 48.76
N LEU A 19 -36.69 39.65 48.06
CA LEU A 19 -37.83 38.90 48.57
C LEU A 19 -38.05 37.67 47.68
N LEU A 20 -37.40 36.56 48.05
CA LEU A 20 -37.91 35.17 47.96
C LEU A 20 -36.74 34.18 48.23
N MET A 21 -36.24 34.19 49.47
CA MET A 21 -35.82 32.94 50.11
C MET A 21 -36.92 32.60 51.11
N GLN A 22 -37.63 31.48 50.87
CA GLN A 22 -37.86 30.41 51.85
C GLN A 22 -38.84 29.39 51.28
N GLY A 23 -38.36 28.16 51.12
CA GLY A 23 -39.22 26.98 51.04
C GLY A 23 -38.87 25.97 49.95
N ILE A 24 -37.66 25.41 49.91
CA ILE A 24 -37.47 24.05 49.36
C ILE A 24 -36.52 23.27 50.27
N ALA A 25 -36.98 22.07 50.63
CA ALA A 25 -36.40 21.15 51.59
C ALA A 25 -34.97 20.74 51.27
N ILE A 26 -34.18 20.53 52.33
CA ILE A 26 -32.88 19.86 52.27
C ILE A 26 -33.15 18.40 51.90
N MET A 27 -32.88 18.04 50.64
CA MET A 27 -32.69 16.65 50.22
C MET A 27 -31.20 16.32 50.32
N PRO A 28 -30.82 15.14 50.83
CA PRO A 28 -29.43 14.70 50.79
C PRO A 28 -28.99 14.61 49.32
N VAL A 29 -27.92 15.30 48.97
CA VAL A 29 -27.21 15.09 47.71
C VAL A 29 -26.66 13.66 47.77
N ASN A 30 -27.36 12.74 47.11
CA ASN A 30 -26.75 11.50 46.67
C ASN A 30 -25.54 11.89 45.80
N ALA A 31 -24.41 11.25 46.04
CA ALA A 31 -23.27 11.30 45.14
C ALA A 31 -23.80 10.98 43.74
N GLN A 32 -23.86 11.99 42.88
CA GLN A 32 -24.05 11.78 41.47
C GLN A 32 -22.76 11.12 41.02
N GLU A 33 -22.85 9.85 40.63
CA GLU A 33 -21.81 9.20 39.84
C GLU A 33 -21.36 10.21 38.78
N VAL A 34 -20.06 10.53 38.80
CA VAL A 34 -19.42 11.20 37.68
C VAL A 34 -19.63 10.22 36.54
N GLY A 35 -20.66 10.48 35.73
CA GLY A 35 -20.89 9.76 34.51
C GLY A 35 -19.59 9.83 33.73
N ASP A 36 -19.15 8.67 33.27
CA ASP A 36 -17.99 8.53 32.41
C ASP A 36 -18.04 9.64 31.36
N ILE A 37 -16.95 10.41 31.26
CA ILE A 37 -16.76 11.27 30.10
C ILE A 37 -16.68 10.30 28.94
N GLU A 38 -17.80 10.10 28.24
CA GLU A 38 -17.79 9.54 26.91
C GLU A 38 -16.94 10.52 26.09
N VAL A 39 -15.67 10.17 25.92
CA VAL A 39 -14.89 10.65 24.80
C VAL A 39 -15.68 10.16 23.60
N GLU A 40 -16.43 11.06 22.96
CA GLU A 40 -17.01 10.76 21.65
C GLU A 40 -15.83 10.40 20.75
N ALA A 41 -15.62 9.10 20.54
CA ALA A 41 -14.77 8.60 19.49
C ALA A 41 -15.22 9.32 18.22
N ALA A 42 -14.30 10.02 17.55
CA ALA A 42 -14.60 10.65 16.28
C ALA A 42 -15.31 9.61 15.42
N ALA A 43 -16.56 9.88 15.05
CA ALA A 43 -17.38 8.91 14.34
C ALA A 43 -16.66 8.49 13.06
N HIS A 44 -16.21 7.24 13.01
CA HIS A 44 -15.75 6.60 11.78
C HIS A 44 -16.85 6.82 10.73
N VAL A 45 -16.52 7.55 9.67
CA VAL A 45 -17.50 7.84 8.62
C VAL A 45 -17.79 6.51 7.94
N SER A 46 -18.97 5.94 8.21
CA SER A 46 -19.40 4.67 7.63
C SER A 46 -19.20 4.71 6.12
N THR A 47 -18.33 3.87 5.59
CA THR A 47 -17.96 3.95 4.18
C THR A 47 -19.10 3.50 3.27
N PRO A 48 -19.28 4.15 2.11
CA PRO A 48 -20.33 3.76 1.18
C PRO A 48 -20.14 2.33 0.68
N ALA A 49 -21.16 1.48 0.85
CA ALA A 49 -21.12 0.10 0.33
C ALA A 49 -20.83 0.01 -1.18
N THR A 50 -21.11 1.08 -1.94
CA THR A 50 -20.77 1.20 -3.37
C THR A 50 -19.27 1.18 -3.66
N TRP A 51 -18.42 1.30 -2.65
CA TRP A 51 -16.98 1.22 -2.80
C TRP A 51 -16.44 -0.20 -2.83
N TYR A 52 -17.30 -1.18 -2.57
CA TYR A 52 -16.90 -2.56 -2.42
C TYR A 52 -17.72 -3.48 -3.31
N ILE A 53 -17.10 -4.58 -3.73
CA ILE A 53 -17.79 -5.69 -4.41
C ILE A 53 -17.36 -7.00 -3.76
N THR A 54 -18.34 -7.85 -3.47
CA THR A 54 -18.14 -9.29 -3.24
C THR A 54 -18.58 -10.08 -4.46
N LYS A 55 -17.77 -11.05 -4.87
CA LYS A 55 -18.08 -11.93 -5.99
C LYS A 55 -17.75 -13.39 -5.71
N ALA A 56 -18.81 -14.21 -5.65
CA ALA A 56 -18.68 -15.65 -5.52
C ALA A 56 -18.33 -16.34 -6.86
N GLY A 57 -17.50 -17.36 -6.75
CA GLY A 57 -17.22 -18.34 -7.79
C GLY A 57 -18.30 -19.43 -7.90
N ASN A 58 -18.17 -20.25 -8.92
CA ASN A 58 -19.09 -21.32 -9.31
C ASN A 58 -18.43 -22.71 -9.38
N LEU A 59 -17.13 -22.83 -9.11
CA LEU A 59 -16.38 -24.11 -9.18
C LEU A 59 -17.11 -25.25 -8.45
N GLY A 60 -17.61 -25.00 -7.23
CA GLY A 60 -18.29 -26.01 -6.40
C GLY A 60 -19.60 -26.54 -6.98
N THR A 61 -20.21 -25.81 -7.91
CA THR A 61 -21.47 -26.20 -8.59
C THR A 61 -21.25 -26.56 -10.06
N ASP A 62 -20.02 -26.42 -10.56
CA ASP A 62 -19.71 -26.58 -11.98
C ASP A 62 -19.73 -28.06 -12.39
N LYS A 63 -20.43 -28.35 -13.49
CA LYS A 63 -20.63 -29.72 -13.97
C LYS A 63 -19.54 -30.20 -14.91
N TYR A 64 -18.56 -29.38 -15.25
CA TYR A 64 -17.49 -29.80 -16.15
C TYR A 64 -16.59 -30.83 -15.46
N ALA A 65 -16.30 -31.94 -16.16
CA ALA A 65 -15.69 -33.12 -15.55
C ALA A 65 -14.16 -33.05 -15.42
N LEU A 66 -13.50 -32.25 -16.27
CA LEU A 66 -12.05 -32.24 -16.43
C LEU A 66 -11.45 -30.95 -15.83
N TYR A 67 -11.52 -30.81 -14.50
CA TYR A 67 -10.74 -29.79 -13.80
C TYR A 67 -9.58 -30.42 -13.04
N PRO A 68 -8.46 -29.68 -12.92
CA PRO A 68 -7.40 -30.04 -12.00
C PRO A 68 -7.75 -29.74 -10.52
N TYR A 69 -8.89 -29.10 -10.26
CA TYR A 69 -9.29 -28.63 -8.94
C TYR A 69 -10.36 -29.51 -8.29
N GLU A 70 -10.30 -29.63 -6.96
CA GLU A 70 -11.44 -30.10 -6.16
C GLU A 70 -12.64 -29.16 -6.30
N LYS A 71 -13.84 -29.74 -6.42
CA LYS A 71 -15.10 -29.04 -6.75
C LYS A 71 -16.13 -29.09 -5.63
N ASP A 72 -15.68 -29.22 -4.40
CA ASP A 72 -16.52 -29.20 -3.20
C ASP A 72 -16.83 -27.77 -2.72
N ALA A 73 -16.06 -26.77 -3.19
CA ALA A 73 -16.23 -25.37 -2.84
C ALA A 73 -15.87 -24.43 -4.01
N SER A 74 -16.27 -23.16 -3.87
CA SER A 74 -15.91 -22.07 -4.76
C SER A 74 -15.06 -21.05 -4.01
N LEU A 75 -14.15 -20.40 -4.73
CA LEU A 75 -13.50 -19.17 -4.25
C LEU A 75 -14.52 -18.02 -4.25
N THR A 76 -14.49 -17.15 -3.25
CA THR A 76 -15.24 -15.88 -3.22
C THR A 76 -14.24 -14.75 -3.00
N ILE A 77 -14.39 -13.65 -3.72
CA ILE A 77 -13.47 -12.52 -3.64
C ILE A 77 -14.21 -11.28 -3.17
N GLY A 78 -13.59 -10.49 -2.30
CA GLY A 78 -14.00 -9.14 -1.97
C GLY A 78 -12.93 -8.17 -2.41
N PHE A 79 -13.30 -6.98 -2.85
CA PHE A 79 -12.35 -5.93 -3.16
C PHE A 79 -12.98 -4.54 -3.08
N SER A 80 -12.11 -3.53 -2.95
CA SER A 80 -12.47 -2.12 -2.83
C SER A 80 -12.18 -1.34 -4.11
N ARG A 81 -12.75 -0.14 -4.23
CA ARG A 81 -12.44 0.83 -5.28
C ARG A 81 -11.00 1.36 -5.23
N PHE A 82 -10.29 1.11 -4.12
CA PHE A 82 -8.91 1.55 -3.90
C PHE A 82 -7.89 0.54 -4.41
N GLY A 83 -8.33 -0.68 -4.74
CA GLY A 83 -7.48 -1.75 -5.25
C GLY A 83 -7.07 -2.81 -4.23
N GLU A 84 -7.56 -2.71 -2.99
CA GLU A 84 -7.41 -3.76 -1.97
C GLU A 84 -8.36 -4.92 -2.31
N MET A 85 -7.91 -6.17 -2.18
CA MET A 85 -8.67 -7.41 -2.21
C MET A 85 -9.40 -7.68 -0.87
N ILE A 86 -10.04 -6.65 -0.31
CA ILE A 86 -10.94 -6.76 0.84
C ILE A 86 -12.22 -5.96 0.58
N ASN A 87 -13.37 -6.62 0.79
CA ASN A 87 -14.66 -5.99 1.00
C ASN A 87 -14.98 -5.99 2.50
N THR A 88 -14.81 -4.83 3.14
CA THR A 88 -15.05 -4.68 4.57
C THR A 88 -16.53 -4.64 4.96
N VAL A 89 -17.44 -4.40 4.01
CA VAL A 89 -18.88 -4.40 4.32
C VAL A 89 -19.38 -5.83 4.52
N ASP A 90 -18.89 -6.74 3.68
CA ASP A 90 -19.27 -8.16 3.74
C ASP A 90 -18.27 -9.01 4.55
N ASN A 91 -17.11 -8.46 4.89
CA ASN A 91 -15.97 -9.14 5.52
C ASN A 91 -15.47 -10.31 4.66
N VAL A 92 -15.16 -10.00 3.39
CA VAL A 92 -14.67 -10.98 2.44
C VAL A 92 -13.40 -10.44 1.80
N GLY A 93 -12.34 -11.23 1.80
CA GLY A 93 -11.09 -10.98 1.10
C GLY A 93 -10.89 -12.01 -0.01
N LEU A 94 -10.14 -13.07 0.27
CA LEU A 94 -9.92 -14.21 -0.61
C LEU A 94 -10.41 -15.49 0.08
N GLU A 95 -11.73 -15.68 0.06
CA GLU A 95 -12.42 -16.72 0.83
C GLU A 95 -12.47 -18.05 0.07
N TYR A 96 -12.01 -19.12 0.72
CA TYR A 96 -12.17 -20.49 0.23
C TYR A 96 -12.48 -21.46 1.38
N ARG A 97 -13.66 -22.10 1.31
CA ARG A 97 -14.19 -23.01 2.34
C ARG A 97 -14.37 -22.31 3.70
N THR A 98 -13.43 -22.52 4.63
CA THR A 98 -13.48 -22.02 6.00
C THR A 98 -12.45 -20.93 6.26
N GLU A 99 -11.59 -20.66 5.28
CA GLU A 99 -10.48 -19.72 5.39
C GLU A 99 -10.73 -18.52 4.48
N ASP A 100 -10.24 -17.36 4.90
CA ASP A 100 -10.14 -16.17 4.10
C ASP A 100 -8.78 -15.56 4.37
N ALA A 101 -7.93 -15.49 3.34
CA ALA A 101 -6.53 -15.09 3.52
C ALA A 101 -6.36 -13.62 3.92
N PHE A 102 -7.34 -12.75 3.61
CA PHE A 102 -7.22 -11.29 3.80
C PHE A 102 -8.30 -10.70 4.70
N ALA A 103 -9.38 -11.43 4.97
CA ALA A 103 -10.42 -11.03 5.90
C ALA A 103 -10.85 -12.21 6.80
N PRO A 104 -9.95 -12.75 7.63
CA PRO A 104 -10.21 -13.95 8.41
C PRO A 104 -11.25 -13.73 9.53
N PRO A 105 -12.03 -14.78 9.88
CA PRO A 105 -12.21 -16.03 9.15
C PRO A 105 -13.23 -15.86 8.01
N ALA A 106 -13.40 -16.89 7.19
CA ALA A 106 -14.47 -16.93 6.17
C ALA A 106 -15.85 -16.59 6.76
N GLY A 107 -16.62 -15.84 5.98
CA GLY A 107 -17.95 -15.33 6.32
C GLY A 107 -17.93 -14.01 7.09
N ALA A 108 -19.11 -13.55 7.51
CA ALA A 108 -19.29 -12.18 8.00
C ALA A 108 -18.72 -11.89 9.41
N SER A 109 -18.10 -12.84 10.09
CA SER A 109 -17.63 -12.66 11.48
C SER A 109 -16.25 -12.00 11.52
N VAL A 110 -16.01 -11.17 12.55
CA VAL A 110 -14.67 -10.62 12.83
C VAL A 110 -14.24 -11.07 14.23
N PRO A 111 -13.13 -11.81 14.36
CA PRO A 111 -12.63 -12.27 15.64
C PRO A 111 -11.91 -11.11 16.35
N GLY A 112 -11.95 -11.09 17.69
CA GLY A 112 -11.23 -10.07 18.46
C GLY A 112 -9.70 -10.21 18.41
N SER A 113 -9.18 -11.38 18.00
CA SER A 113 -7.75 -11.66 17.86
C SER A 113 -7.15 -11.09 16.56
N ILE A 114 -7.94 -10.99 15.50
CA ILE A 114 -7.58 -10.32 14.24
C ILE A 114 -8.72 -9.35 13.89
N PRO A 115 -8.73 -8.17 14.53
CA PRO A 115 -9.67 -7.12 14.17
C PRO A 115 -9.37 -6.60 12.76
N LYS A 116 -10.33 -5.89 12.16
CA LYS A 116 -10.19 -5.33 10.80
C LYS A 116 -9.00 -4.39 10.61
N SER A 117 -8.58 -3.69 11.66
CA SER A 117 -7.36 -2.86 11.66
C SER A 117 -6.10 -3.67 11.37
N SER A 118 -6.12 -4.98 11.61
CA SER A 118 -5.03 -5.91 11.33
C SER A 118 -5.17 -6.63 9.99
N TRP A 119 -6.24 -6.39 9.21
CA TRP A 119 -6.32 -6.96 7.86
C TRP A 119 -5.45 -6.11 6.92
N LEU A 120 -4.24 -6.59 6.64
CA LEU A 120 -3.26 -5.86 5.85
C LEU A 120 -3.16 -6.47 4.45
N GLU A 121 -3.89 -5.92 3.49
CA GLU A 121 -3.76 -6.27 2.07
C GLU A 121 -3.87 -5.00 1.23
N GLY A 122 -3.03 -4.90 0.19
CA GLY A 122 -3.15 -3.91 -0.85
C GLY A 122 -1.84 -3.60 -1.59
N TRP A 123 -1.49 -2.32 -1.69
CA TRP A 123 -0.36 -1.88 -2.52
C TRP A 123 0.28 -0.58 -2.02
N PHE A 124 1.53 -0.39 -2.45
CA PHE A 124 2.32 0.82 -2.19
C PHE A 124 2.95 1.31 -3.49
N ILE A 125 3.05 2.63 -3.67
CA ILE A 125 3.79 3.27 -4.75
C ILE A 125 4.65 4.40 -4.19
N ASN A 126 5.89 4.48 -4.65
CA ASN A 126 6.81 5.58 -4.39
C ASN A 126 7.29 6.13 -5.72
N ILE A 127 7.15 7.44 -5.91
CA ILE A 127 7.39 8.14 -7.18
C ILE A 127 8.40 9.24 -6.95
N THR A 128 9.61 9.04 -7.48
CA THR A 128 10.64 10.08 -7.50
C THR A 128 10.73 10.70 -8.90
N TYR A 129 10.65 12.03 -8.98
CA TYR A 129 10.73 12.73 -10.25
C TYR A 129 11.38 14.11 -10.13
N ASN A 130 11.93 14.65 -11.23
CA ASN A 130 12.51 15.99 -11.22
C ASN A 130 11.49 17.01 -11.75
N HIS A 131 11.06 17.93 -10.88
CA HIS A 131 10.16 19.03 -11.21
C HIS A 131 10.94 20.26 -11.67
N ASN A 132 10.48 20.92 -12.74
CA ASN A 132 11.19 22.06 -13.36
C ASN A 132 11.46 23.24 -12.41
N VAL A 133 10.61 23.44 -11.40
CA VAL A 133 10.70 24.57 -10.45
C VAL A 133 11.17 24.12 -9.06
N TYR A 134 10.77 22.93 -8.63
CA TYR A 134 10.93 22.48 -7.24
C TYR A 134 12.06 21.44 -7.09
N GLY A 135 12.73 21.09 -8.19
CA GLY A 135 13.80 20.10 -8.19
C GLY A 135 13.28 18.69 -7.97
N LEU A 136 14.09 17.84 -7.35
CA LEU A 136 13.74 16.45 -7.06
C LEU A 136 12.57 16.41 -6.07
N ARG A 137 11.52 15.69 -6.45
CA ARG A 137 10.28 15.47 -5.70
C ARG A 137 10.13 13.98 -5.40
N ASN A 138 9.52 13.67 -4.27
CA ASN A 138 9.17 12.31 -3.88
C ASN A 138 7.72 12.29 -3.39
N VAL A 139 6.90 11.46 -4.02
CA VAL A 139 5.47 11.31 -3.70
C VAL A 139 5.18 9.83 -3.54
N TRP A 140 4.58 9.46 -2.42
CA TRP A 140 4.16 8.09 -2.14
C TRP A 140 2.66 8.01 -1.91
N ALA A 141 2.08 6.86 -2.25
CA ALA A 141 0.71 6.52 -1.90
C ALA A 141 0.62 5.04 -1.52
N MET A 142 -0.13 4.74 -0.47
CA MET A 142 -0.36 3.42 0.06
C MET A 142 -1.87 3.20 0.17
N ALA A 143 -2.37 2.10 -0.37
CA ALA A 143 -3.72 1.64 -0.07
C ALA A 143 -3.63 0.24 0.52
N GLN A 144 -3.70 0.18 1.84
CA GLN A 144 -3.95 -1.01 2.63
C GLN A 144 -5.29 -0.89 3.33
N HIS A 145 -5.95 -2.02 3.58
CA HIS A 145 -7.24 -2.00 4.27
C HIS A 145 -7.15 -1.44 5.70
N GLY A 146 -6.17 -1.90 6.48
CA GLY A 146 -5.85 -1.41 7.81
C GLY A 146 -4.42 -0.87 7.91
N ASP A 147 -4.11 -0.22 9.03
CA ASP A 147 -2.75 0.23 9.40
C ASP A 147 -2.37 -0.19 10.81
N ILE A 148 -2.85 -1.35 11.27
CA ILE A 148 -2.74 -1.91 12.63
C ILE A 148 -3.37 -1.08 13.76
N ILE A 149 -3.86 0.13 13.47
CA ILE A 149 -4.51 1.00 14.46
C ILE A 149 -5.96 1.28 14.08
N ASP A 150 -6.21 1.62 12.82
CA ASP A 150 -7.56 1.78 12.25
C ASP A 150 -7.65 1.10 10.88
N HIS A 151 -8.83 1.17 10.27
CA HIS A 151 -9.14 0.54 9.00
C HIS A 151 -10.19 1.31 8.23
N ASP A 152 -10.30 0.97 6.94
CA ASP A 152 -11.30 1.52 6.06
C ASP A 152 -11.14 3.06 5.92
N GLY A 153 -12.16 3.77 5.43
CA GLY A 153 -12.18 5.23 5.33
C GLY A 153 -11.69 5.78 3.99
N HIS A 154 -11.59 7.10 3.90
CA HIS A 154 -11.10 7.76 2.69
C HIS A 154 -9.57 7.77 2.64
N TRP A 155 -9.00 8.23 1.51
CA TRP A 155 -7.59 8.60 1.46
C TRP A 155 -7.28 9.65 2.52
N ILE A 156 -6.15 9.47 3.20
CA ILE A 156 -5.62 10.35 4.22
C ILE A 156 -4.37 11.02 3.65
N ARG A 157 -4.32 12.35 3.69
CA ARG A 157 -3.10 13.08 3.40
C ARG A 157 -2.28 13.25 4.67
N VAL A 158 -1.02 12.83 4.62
CA VAL A 158 0.02 13.12 5.61
C VAL A 158 0.75 14.37 5.17
N ASP A 159 1.09 15.24 6.12
CA ASP A 159 1.65 16.56 5.85
C ASP A 159 2.38 17.05 7.09
N ASN A 160 3.58 17.59 6.92
CA ASN A 160 4.43 18.12 7.98
C ASN A 160 3.76 19.24 8.81
N ASN A 161 2.73 19.89 8.27
CA ASN A 161 2.01 20.96 8.96
C ASN A 161 0.90 20.46 9.92
N TYR A 162 0.65 19.14 10.01
CA TYR A 162 -0.41 18.58 10.86
C TYR A 162 0.06 18.27 12.30
N PRO A 163 -0.70 18.66 13.34
CA PRO A 163 -0.30 18.52 14.73
C PRO A 163 -0.48 17.08 15.22
N GLY A 164 0.55 16.24 15.07
CA GLY A 164 0.45 14.85 15.51
C GLY A 164 1.29 13.84 14.74
N ASN A 165 2.10 14.28 13.78
CA ASN A 165 3.11 13.43 13.15
C ASN A 165 4.16 13.08 14.21
N VAL A 166 3.90 12.00 14.93
CA VAL A 166 4.84 11.37 15.84
C VAL A 166 5.25 10.10 15.12
N GLY A 167 6.30 10.19 14.29
CA GLY A 167 6.96 9.00 13.78
C GLY A 167 7.23 8.05 14.94
N ALA A 168 7.04 6.75 14.71
CA ALA A 168 6.87 5.70 15.72
C ALA A 168 7.96 5.57 16.82
N ASN A 169 9.00 6.42 16.86
CA ASN A 169 10.02 6.45 17.92
C ASN A 169 10.62 7.84 18.25
N GLY A 170 9.94 8.97 18.00
CA GLY A 170 10.51 10.33 18.20
C GLY A 170 9.75 11.23 19.19
N PRO A 171 10.42 12.03 20.05
CA PRO A 171 9.75 13.06 20.85
C PRO A 171 9.14 14.16 19.95
N ILE A 172 8.04 14.76 20.44
CA ILE A 172 7.05 15.68 19.83
C ILE A 172 7.60 16.98 19.13
N ASN A 173 8.90 17.09 18.82
CA ASN A 173 9.52 18.41 18.69
C ASN A 173 10.39 18.68 17.43
N SER A 174 10.29 17.94 16.31
CA SER A 174 11.07 18.31 15.10
C SER A 174 10.65 17.64 13.77
N PHE A 175 9.43 17.85 13.26
CA PHE A 175 9.07 17.44 11.89
C PHE A 175 8.70 18.66 11.03
N ASP A 176 9.69 19.49 10.70
CA ASP A 176 9.49 20.73 9.93
C ASP A 176 9.66 20.54 8.40
N VAL A 177 9.80 19.31 7.89
CA VAL A 177 10.11 19.06 6.46
C VAL A 177 9.36 17.86 5.88
N GLU A 178 8.89 18.00 4.64
CA GLU A 178 8.17 16.97 3.85
C GLU A 178 8.91 15.63 3.80
N ALA A 179 10.24 15.63 3.83
CA ALA A 179 11.06 14.42 3.74
C ALA A 179 10.90 13.43 4.92
N ASN A 180 10.25 13.85 6.01
CA ASN A 180 10.01 12.99 7.17
C ASN A 180 8.59 12.39 7.20
N GLU A 181 7.75 12.69 6.20
CA GLU A 181 6.39 12.18 6.12
C GLU A 181 6.40 10.71 5.70
N ASP A 182 5.73 9.84 6.48
CA ASP A 182 5.61 8.43 6.15
C ASP A 182 4.21 7.84 6.43
N PRO A 183 3.84 6.68 5.86
CA PRO A 183 2.52 6.08 6.07
C PRO A 183 2.14 5.69 7.51
N ARG A 184 3.05 5.80 8.49
CA ARG A 184 2.70 5.57 9.90
C ARG A 184 2.12 6.82 10.56
N ASP A 185 2.35 7.99 9.96
CA ASP A 185 1.80 9.24 10.46
C ASP A 185 0.27 9.29 10.31
N VAL A 186 -0.33 10.21 11.07
CA VAL A 186 -1.76 10.52 11.00
C VAL A 186 -2.00 11.67 10.02
N GLY A 187 -3.25 11.86 9.58
CA GLY A 187 -3.53 12.92 8.62
C GLY A 187 -4.98 13.32 8.49
N HIS A 188 -5.30 14.13 7.48
CA HIS A 188 -6.68 14.55 7.20
C HIS A 188 -7.26 13.80 6.00
N TYR A 189 -8.56 13.50 6.04
CA TYR A 189 -9.23 12.91 4.88
C TYR A 189 -9.24 13.86 3.68
N ILE A 190 -8.87 13.31 2.53
CA ILE A 190 -8.97 13.94 1.22
C ILE A 190 -10.41 13.86 0.74
N ASP A 191 -10.91 14.93 0.12
CA ASP A 191 -12.22 14.92 -0.51
C ASP A 191 -12.25 13.89 -1.65
N PRO A 192 -13.20 12.92 -1.63
CA PRO A 192 -13.27 11.86 -2.62
C PRO A 192 -13.55 12.32 -4.06
N VAL A 193 -13.97 13.57 -4.28
CA VAL A 193 -14.27 14.12 -5.61
C VAL A 193 -13.41 15.31 -5.98
N ASP A 194 -12.63 15.86 -5.04
CA ASP A 194 -11.81 17.03 -5.24
C ASP A 194 -10.40 16.84 -4.62
N PRO A 195 -9.37 16.55 -5.44
CA PRO A 195 -8.02 16.29 -4.92
C PRO A 195 -7.39 17.50 -4.22
N GLU A 196 -7.92 18.72 -4.43
CA GLU A 196 -7.42 19.95 -3.80
C GLU A 196 -7.91 20.15 -2.37
N HIS A 197 -8.95 19.44 -1.97
CA HIS A 197 -9.67 19.70 -0.72
C HIS A 197 -9.50 18.55 0.28
N ILE A 198 -9.34 18.92 1.55
CA ILE A 198 -9.46 18.00 2.68
C ILE A 198 -10.76 18.30 3.43
N LEU A 199 -11.42 17.27 3.97
CA LEU A 199 -12.80 17.37 4.48
C LEU A 199 -12.92 18.09 5.83
N ASP A 200 -11.83 18.26 6.58
CA ASP A 200 -11.84 18.74 7.98
C ASP A 200 -10.80 19.84 8.30
N VAL A 201 -10.43 20.69 7.34
CA VAL A 201 -9.44 21.80 7.54
C VAL A 201 -9.76 22.71 8.75
N GLY A 202 -11.03 22.78 9.15
CA GLY A 202 -11.51 23.67 10.21
C GLY A 202 -11.15 23.24 11.64
N ASP A 203 -10.73 21.98 11.82
CA ASP A 203 -10.26 21.46 13.11
C ASP A 203 -8.88 20.81 12.93
N PRO A 204 -7.78 21.56 13.17
CA PRO A 204 -6.44 21.05 12.95
C PRO A 204 -6.10 19.86 13.86
N MET A 205 -6.87 19.60 14.92
CA MET A 205 -6.65 18.46 15.83
C MET A 205 -7.39 17.20 15.40
N LYS A 206 -8.24 17.28 14.36
CA LYS A 206 -9.04 16.15 13.87
C LYS A 206 -8.27 15.34 12.84
N LEU A 207 -7.42 14.45 13.33
CA LEU A 207 -6.56 13.58 12.53
C LEU A 207 -7.08 12.14 12.53
N TYR A 208 -6.82 11.46 11.43
CA TYR A 208 -7.31 10.12 11.14
C TYR A 208 -6.16 9.15 10.92
N GLN A 209 -6.48 7.87 11.12
CA GLN A 209 -5.64 6.71 10.87
C GLN A 209 -6.34 5.78 9.88
N GLY A 210 -5.62 4.80 9.36
CA GLY A 210 -6.09 3.85 8.35
C GLY A 210 -5.06 3.62 7.25
N GLY A 211 -5.17 2.51 6.52
CA GLY A 211 -4.12 2.08 5.58
C GLY A 211 -4.08 2.83 4.23
N ARG A 212 -4.97 3.79 4.00
CA ARG A 212 -5.07 4.57 2.75
C ARG A 212 -4.41 5.94 2.92
N LYS A 213 -3.11 6.04 2.69
CA LYS A 213 -2.31 7.25 3.01
C LYS A 213 -1.46 7.73 1.83
N THR A 214 -1.17 9.03 1.80
CA THR A 214 -0.26 9.66 0.83
C THR A 214 0.33 10.94 1.39
N ASN A 215 1.56 11.30 1.02
CA ASN A 215 2.11 12.65 1.25
C ASN A 215 1.71 13.67 0.16
N GLY A 216 1.07 13.21 -0.91
CA GLY A 216 0.52 14.04 -1.98
C GLY A 216 -0.99 14.16 -1.84
N THR A 217 -1.70 13.82 -2.91
CA THR A 217 -3.14 13.54 -2.84
C THR A 217 -3.50 12.39 -3.76
N ALA A 218 -4.62 11.73 -3.49
CA ALA A 218 -5.07 10.58 -4.25
C ALA A 218 -6.59 10.53 -4.35
N VAL A 219 -7.08 10.18 -5.54
CA VAL A 219 -8.51 10.02 -5.81
C VAL A 219 -8.75 8.71 -6.54
N SER A 220 -9.51 7.82 -5.93
CA SER A 220 -9.97 6.59 -6.56
C SER A 220 -11.31 6.83 -7.25
N GLY A 221 -11.51 6.30 -8.46
CA GLY A 221 -12.80 6.29 -9.17
C GLY A 221 -13.77 5.23 -8.64
N PRO A 222 -15.02 5.16 -9.13
CA PRO A 222 -15.91 4.05 -8.83
C PRO A 222 -15.39 2.74 -9.43
N ILE A 223 -15.84 1.60 -8.90
CA ILE A 223 -15.57 0.29 -9.50
C ILE A 223 -16.34 0.17 -10.81
N GLU A 224 -15.63 -0.17 -11.90
CA GLU A 224 -16.20 -0.37 -13.22
C GLU A 224 -16.28 -1.86 -13.54
N VAL A 225 -17.49 -2.42 -13.57
CA VAL A 225 -17.70 -3.81 -14.00
C VAL A 225 -17.64 -3.87 -15.53
N LEU A 226 -16.56 -4.46 -16.07
CA LEU A 226 -16.33 -4.61 -17.51
C LEU A 226 -17.03 -5.85 -18.07
N TYR A 227 -17.13 -6.92 -17.27
CA TYR A 227 -17.80 -8.16 -17.65
C TYR A 227 -18.32 -8.91 -16.42
N ASP A 228 -19.55 -9.41 -16.47
CA ASP A 228 -20.09 -10.29 -15.42
C ASP A 228 -20.91 -11.42 -16.05
N GLY A 229 -20.20 -12.50 -16.36
CA GLY A 229 -20.80 -13.69 -16.97
C GLY A 229 -20.85 -14.88 -16.00
N PRO A 230 -21.46 -16.00 -16.42
CA PRO A 230 -21.58 -17.19 -15.57
C PRO A 230 -20.25 -17.81 -15.12
N ARG A 231 -19.15 -17.57 -15.83
CA ARG A 231 -17.84 -18.21 -15.56
C ARG A 231 -16.69 -17.24 -15.37
N ARG A 232 -16.89 -15.96 -15.61
CA ARG A 232 -15.83 -14.94 -15.50
C ARG A 232 -16.44 -13.63 -15.04
N PHE A 233 -15.73 -12.92 -14.20
CA PHE A 233 -16.05 -11.57 -13.77
C PHE A 233 -14.80 -10.72 -13.97
N VAL A 234 -14.97 -9.56 -14.61
CA VAL A 234 -13.89 -8.61 -14.85
C VAL A 234 -14.34 -7.25 -14.37
N ALA A 235 -13.57 -6.65 -13.47
CA ALA A 235 -13.79 -5.29 -13.01
C ALA A 235 -12.49 -4.49 -13.11
N ARG A 236 -12.63 -3.18 -13.17
CA ARG A 236 -11.53 -2.23 -13.18
C ARG A 236 -11.70 -1.21 -12.07
N VAL A 237 -10.61 -0.90 -11.38
CA VAL A 237 -10.51 0.22 -10.44
C VAL A 237 -9.35 1.11 -10.87
N ASN A 238 -9.44 2.39 -10.56
CA ASN A 238 -8.44 3.38 -10.97
C ASN A 238 -8.25 4.40 -9.84
N THR A 239 -7.01 4.54 -9.38
CA THR A 239 -6.58 5.59 -8.47
C THR A 239 -5.66 6.54 -9.22
N THR A 240 -5.96 7.83 -9.19
CA THR A 240 -5.02 8.86 -9.66
C THR A 240 -4.24 9.38 -8.45
N VAL A 241 -2.91 9.33 -8.54
CA VAL A 241 -1.99 9.89 -7.54
C VAL A 241 -1.46 11.22 -8.07
N TYR A 242 -1.38 12.21 -7.20
CA TYR A 242 -0.96 13.56 -7.54
C TYR A 242 0.13 14.04 -6.57
N ASP A 243 1.04 14.86 -7.06
CA ASP A 243 1.90 15.69 -6.22
C ASP A 243 1.07 16.86 -5.69
N TYR A 244 1.11 17.06 -4.38
CA TYR A 244 0.51 18.21 -3.71
C TYR A 244 1.63 19.19 -3.40
N ILE A 245 1.75 20.23 -4.21
CA ILE A 245 2.80 21.22 -4.03
C ILE A 245 2.24 22.39 -3.24
N GLU A 246 2.71 22.56 -2.02
CA GLU A 246 2.31 23.66 -1.16
C GLU A 246 2.74 25.02 -1.75
N ILE A 247 1.77 25.94 -1.94
CA ILE A 247 2.07 27.32 -2.33
C ILE A 247 1.58 28.28 -1.24
N GLY A 248 2.54 28.86 -0.51
CA GLY A 248 2.29 29.92 0.47
C GLY A 248 2.65 29.52 1.91
N GLN A 249 2.11 30.25 2.89
CA GLN A 249 2.26 29.92 4.30
C GLN A 249 1.10 29.00 4.74
N PRO A 250 1.34 28.04 5.65
CA PRO A 250 0.32 27.10 6.11
C PRO A 250 -0.86 27.82 6.76
N GLY A 251 -2.09 27.40 6.42
CA GLY A 251 -3.32 27.91 7.03
C GLY A 251 -4.60 27.74 6.19
N PRO A 252 -5.77 28.07 6.76
CA PRO A 252 -7.05 27.95 6.05
C PRO A 252 -7.08 28.86 4.82
N GLY A 253 -7.11 28.26 3.63
CA GLY A 253 -7.02 28.97 2.34
C GLY A 253 -5.66 28.86 1.63
N GLN A 254 -4.78 27.97 2.09
CA GLN A 254 -3.59 27.55 1.35
C GLN A 254 -3.99 27.05 -0.04
N THR A 255 -3.38 27.62 -1.07
CA THR A 255 -3.52 27.13 -2.43
C THR A 255 -2.41 26.12 -2.68
N ALA A 256 -2.74 24.96 -3.21
CA ALA A 256 -1.73 24.03 -3.70
C ALA A 256 -1.74 24.00 -5.21
N ASP A 257 -0.58 23.73 -5.79
CA ASP A 257 -0.50 23.34 -7.19
C ASP A 257 -0.49 21.82 -7.27
N ILE A 258 -1.58 21.24 -7.74
CA ILE A 258 -1.76 19.80 -7.78
C ILE A 258 -1.41 19.27 -9.17
N LYS A 259 -0.45 18.35 -9.22
CA LYS A 259 0.02 17.74 -10.46
C LYS A 259 -0.34 16.28 -10.50
N PRO A 260 -1.21 15.83 -11.43
CA PRO A 260 -1.46 14.41 -11.57
C PRO A 260 -0.15 13.74 -12.01
N LEU A 261 0.26 12.68 -11.32
CA LEU A 261 1.49 11.96 -11.63
C LEU A 261 1.18 10.69 -12.42
N VAL A 262 0.38 9.80 -11.82
CA VAL A 262 0.09 8.49 -12.38
C VAL A 262 -1.36 8.07 -12.15
N HIS A 263 -1.84 7.20 -13.04
CA HIS A 263 -3.00 6.36 -12.83
C HIS A 263 -2.53 4.96 -12.44
N VAL A 264 -2.96 4.49 -11.27
CA VAL A 264 -2.81 3.14 -10.76
C VAL A 264 -4.11 2.39 -11.06
N ILE A 265 -4.08 1.53 -12.07
CA ILE A 265 -5.28 0.87 -12.60
C ILE A 265 -5.17 -0.61 -12.35
N PHE A 266 -6.11 -1.19 -11.59
CA PHE A 266 -6.16 -2.64 -11.41
C PHE A 266 -7.32 -3.19 -12.24
N THR A 267 -7.04 -4.19 -13.06
CA THR A 267 -8.05 -5.02 -13.71
C THR A 267 -8.10 -6.35 -12.96
N ILE A 268 -9.20 -6.57 -12.26
CA ILE A 268 -9.49 -7.79 -11.51
C ILE A 268 -10.21 -8.75 -12.45
N ASP A 269 -9.57 -9.85 -12.78
CA ASP A 269 -10.09 -10.89 -13.66
C ASP A 269 -10.26 -12.21 -12.88
N PHE A 270 -11.49 -12.44 -12.45
CA PHE A 270 -11.86 -13.63 -11.71
C PHE A 270 -12.53 -14.65 -12.62
N ASN A 271 -11.81 -15.74 -12.92
CA ASN A 271 -12.41 -16.93 -13.49
C ASN A 271 -13.16 -17.69 -12.39
N LYS A 272 -14.49 -17.60 -12.40
CA LYS A 272 -15.36 -18.13 -11.35
C LYS A 272 -15.27 -19.65 -11.18
N VAL A 273 -14.60 -20.36 -12.09
CA VAL A 273 -14.43 -21.81 -12.02
C VAL A 273 -12.98 -22.23 -11.81
N THR A 274 -12.15 -21.35 -11.25
CA THR A 274 -10.80 -21.64 -10.78
C THR A 274 -10.68 -21.28 -9.29
N LYS A 275 -9.49 -21.47 -8.72
CA LYS A 275 -9.15 -21.14 -7.34
C LYS A 275 -8.15 -19.98 -7.27
N GLU A 276 -8.18 -19.10 -8.27
CA GLU A 276 -7.25 -17.99 -8.42
C GLU A 276 -7.96 -16.76 -8.98
N VAL A 277 -7.39 -15.59 -8.71
CA VAL A 277 -7.78 -14.30 -9.28
C VAL A 277 -6.56 -13.69 -9.92
N ASN A 278 -6.70 -13.26 -11.17
CA ASN A 278 -5.64 -12.50 -11.83
C ASN A 278 -5.89 -11.02 -11.60
N VAL A 279 -4.89 -10.32 -11.06
CA VAL A 279 -4.93 -8.86 -10.91
C VAL A 279 -3.88 -8.26 -11.82
N ILE A 280 -4.31 -7.61 -12.89
CA ILE A 280 -3.43 -6.92 -13.84
C ILE A 280 -3.29 -5.48 -13.37
N LYS A 281 -2.07 -5.06 -13.09
CA LYS A 281 -1.75 -3.73 -12.56
C LYS A 281 -1.07 -2.89 -13.64
N ASP A 282 -1.77 -1.86 -14.07
CA ASP A 282 -1.30 -0.89 -15.06
C ASP A 282 -0.92 0.40 -14.31
N ILE A 283 0.34 0.81 -14.39
CA ILE A 283 0.79 2.12 -13.90
C ILE A 283 1.07 3.02 -15.11
N LYS A 284 0.32 4.12 -15.23
CA LYS A 284 0.36 4.99 -16.41
C LYS A 284 0.64 6.43 -16.01
N ILE A 285 1.55 7.09 -16.70
CA ILE A 285 1.76 8.54 -16.54
C ILE A 285 0.44 9.26 -16.83
N ALA A 286 0.00 10.08 -15.89
CA ALA A 286 -1.13 10.98 -16.10
C ALA A 286 -0.69 12.16 -16.98
N GLU A 287 -1.65 12.81 -17.66
CA GLU A 287 -1.32 13.92 -18.56
C GLU A 287 -0.56 15.04 -17.83
N GLN A 288 0.68 15.29 -18.26
CA GLN A 288 1.56 16.27 -17.65
C GLN A 288 1.37 17.65 -18.29
N ALA A 289 1.29 18.69 -17.46
CA ALA A 289 1.38 20.06 -17.95
C ALA A 289 2.79 20.34 -18.51
N LYS A 290 2.88 21.37 -19.36
CA LYS A 290 4.19 21.83 -19.87
C LYS A 290 5.08 22.23 -18.70
N PHE A 291 6.34 21.81 -18.74
CA PHE A 291 7.36 22.14 -17.74
C PHE A 291 7.07 21.59 -16.33
N THR A 292 6.30 20.50 -16.19
CA THR A 292 6.24 19.77 -14.91
C THR A 292 7.45 18.85 -14.77
N LEU A 293 7.59 17.86 -15.65
CA LEU A 293 8.74 16.95 -15.69
C LEU A 293 9.95 17.59 -16.39
N THR A 294 11.12 17.54 -15.75
CA THR A 294 12.43 17.78 -16.36
C THR A 294 13.31 16.52 -16.32
N PRO A 295 14.35 16.43 -17.17
CA PRO A 295 15.28 15.32 -17.10
C PRO A 295 15.89 15.16 -15.70
N MET A 296 15.96 13.92 -15.22
CA MET A 296 16.77 13.51 -14.07
C MET A 296 18.01 12.77 -14.56
N GLU A 297 19.10 12.89 -13.81
CA GLU A 297 20.31 12.14 -14.09
C GLU A 297 20.26 10.78 -13.40
N VAL A 298 20.47 9.72 -14.17
CA VAL A 298 20.42 8.33 -13.72
C VAL A 298 21.73 7.64 -14.06
N ILE A 299 22.24 6.85 -13.13
CA ILE A 299 23.38 5.96 -13.35
C ILE A 299 22.80 4.56 -13.57
N VAL A 300 23.04 4.00 -14.75
CA VAL A 300 22.73 2.62 -15.10
C VAL A 300 24.04 1.85 -15.17
N PRO A 301 24.21 0.76 -14.40
CA PRO A 301 25.42 -0.04 -14.45
C PRO A 301 25.48 -0.86 -15.74
N ASP A 302 26.69 -0.96 -16.30
CA ASP A 302 26.98 -1.89 -17.39
C ASP A 302 27.30 -3.24 -16.75
N LEU A 303 26.41 -4.22 -16.90
CA LEU A 303 26.51 -5.54 -16.27
C LEU A 303 27.02 -6.58 -17.28
N GLU A 304 27.99 -7.38 -16.85
CA GLU A 304 28.43 -8.58 -17.57
C GLU A 304 28.21 -9.83 -16.69
N PRO A 305 27.81 -10.97 -17.26
CA PRO A 305 27.65 -12.21 -16.50
C PRO A 305 28.99 -12.64 -15.88
N SER A 306 29.06 -12.72 -14.55
CA SER A 306 30.29 -13.13 -13.85
C SER A 306 30.43 -14.64 -13.71
N ASP A 307 29.33 -15.42 -13.69
CA ASP A 307 29.39 -16.89 -13.67
C ASP A 307 28.13 -17.61 -14.26
N VAL A 308 28.05 -18.93 -14.09
CA VAL A 308 26.96 -19.80 -14.60
C VAL A 308 25.69 -19.72 -13.74
N ARG A 309 25.79 -19.20 -12.50
CA ARG A 309 24.67 -19.01 -11.58
C ARG A 309 23.89 -17.72 -11.85
N GLY A 310 24.43 -16.87 -12.73
CA GLY A 310 23.81 -15.61 -13.06
C GLY A 310 24.15 -14.51 -12.07
N ASP A 311 25.29 -14.61 -11.38
CA ASP A 311 25.91 -13.46 -10.74
C ASP A 311 26.40 -12.47 -11.83
N TYR A 312 26.42 -11.17 -11.53
CA TYR A 312 26.90 -10.12 -12.44
C TYR A 312 28.07 -9.34 -11.85
N GLU A 313 29.00 -8.95 -12.72
CA GLU A 313 30.03 -7.97 -12.40
C GLU A 313 29.69 -6.63 -13.06
N VAL A 314 29.77 -5.55 -12.29
CA VAL A 314 29.69 -4.19 -12.84
C VAL A 314 31.00 -3.89 -13.53
N VAL A 315 30.98 -3.82 -14.87
CA VAL A 315 32.17 -3.55 -15.68
C VAL A 315 32.29 -2.07 -16.09
N GLY A 316 31.21 -1.31 -15.90
CA GLY A 316 31.11 0.10 -16.25
C GLY A 316 29.84 0.73 -15.68
N ASN A 317 29.70 2.04 -15.87
CA ASN A 317 28.50 2.79 -15.52
C ASN A 317 28.22 3.79 -16.64
N SER A 318 26.96 3.84 -17.05
CA SER A 318 26.44 4.80 -18.02
C SER A 318 25.59 5.84 -17.29
N THR A 319 25.90 7.12 -17.47
CA THR A 319 25.07 8.23 -16.97
C THR A 319 24.15 8.72 -18.08
N ILE A 320 22.85 8.68 -17.81
CA ILE A 320 21.81 9.07 -18.77
C ILE A 320 20.90 10.14 -18.19
N GLN A 321 20.31 10.95 -19.07
CA GLN A 321 19.36 12.01 -18.72
C GLN A 321 17.97 11.58 -19.15
N LEU A 322 17.09 11.32 -18.18
CA LEU A 322 15.78 10.73 -18.41
C LEU A 322 14.68 11.69 -18.00
N LYS A 323 13.79 12.03 -18.94
CA LYS A 323 12.53 12.70 -18.59
C LYS A 323 11.49 11.64 -18.21
N ALA A 324 11.58 11.19 -16.96
CA ALA A 324 10.80 10.08 -16.44
C ALA A 324 10.39 10.31 -14.98
N MET A 325 9.61 9.38 -14.44
CA MET A 325 9.44 9.16 -13.00
C MET A 325 10.09 7.82 -12.66
N ALA A 326 10.92 7.79 -11.63
CA ALA A 326 11.38 6.55 -11.02
C ALA A 326 10.26 6.06 -10.09
N VAL A 327 9.79 4.84 -10.30
CA VAL A 327 8.66 4.27 -9.57
C VAL A 327 9.08 2.97 -8.92
N SER A 328 8.89 2.87 -7.60
CA SER A 328 8.86 1.62 -6.86
C SER A 328 7.40 1.31 -6.56
N PHE A 329 6.91 0.19 -7.07
CA PHE A 329 5.51 -0.21 -6.91
C PHE A 329 5.43 -1.63 -6.38
N SER A 330 4.69 -1.85 -5.30
CA SER A 330 4.59 -3.17 -4.69
C SER A 330 3.16 -3.63 -4.47
N ASN A 331 2.97 -4.94 -4.65
CA ASN A 331 1.84 -5.66 -4.09
C ASN A 331 2.23 -6.16 -2.70
N ARG A 332 1.32 -6.02 -1.73
CA ARG A 332 1.61 -6.39 -0.35
C ARG A 332 0.41 -7.05 0.29
N GLY A 333 0.62 -8.09 1.10
CA GLY A 333 -0.48 -8.75 1.78
C GLY A 333 -0.04 -9.71 2.88
N GLU A 334 -0.70 -9.61 4.01
CA GLU A 334 -0.71 -10.59 5.09
C GLU A 334 -1.57 -11.79 4.68
N PHE A 335 -1.06 -13.01 4.85
CA PHE A 335 -1.79 -14.23 4.55
C PHE A 335 -2.21 -14.92 5.83
N ASP A 336 -3.46 -14.68 6.22
CA ASP A 336 -4.10 -15.30 7.37
C ASP A 336 -4.80 -16.60 6.99
N ILE A 337 -4.03 -17.68 6.88
CA ILE A 337 -4.61 -19.01 6.63
C ILE A 337 -4.50 -19.86 7.91
N GLU A 338 -5.58 -20.59 8.22
CA GLU A 338 -5.79 -21.46 9.39
C GLU A 338 -6.75 -20.89 10.44
N LYS A 339 -7.63 -21.75 10.93
CA LYS A 339 -8.70 -21.39 11.88
C LYS A 339 -8.24 -21.31 13.34
N ASP A 340 -7.13 -21.94 13.70
CA ASP A 340 -6.62 -21.86 15.06
C ASP A 340 -6.16 -20.42 15.34
N THR A 341 -6.30 -19.96 16.59
CA THR A 341 -6.23 -18.52 16.95
C THR A 341 -4.91 -17.82 16.61
N ASN A 342 -3.93 -18.54 16.10
CA ASN A 342 -2.58 -18.07 15.89
C ASN A 342 -2.21 -17.88 14.42
N TYR A 343 -2.99 -18.36 13.45
CA TYR A 343 -2.74 -18.18 12.00
C TYR A 343 -1.28 -18.47 11.61
N GLU A 344 -0.68 -19.47 12.25
CA GLU A 344 0.72 -19.82 12.06
C GLU A 344 0.87 -20.49 10.69
N SER A 345 1.82 -20.01 9.88
CA SER A 345 2.08 -20.54 8.54
C SER A 345 3.58 -20.64 8.25
N PHE A 346 3.92 -21.54 7.34
CA PHE A 346 5.22 -21.56 6.65
C PHE A 346 5.10 -20.70 5.39
N VAL A 347 6.16 -19.98 5.02
CA VAL A 347 6.21 -19.22 3.78
C VAL A 347 7.53 -19.51 3.06
N HIS A 348 7.47 -19.62 1.74
CA HIS A 348 8.65 -19.66 0.91
C HIS A 348 8.44 -18.81 -0.35
N TYR A 349 9.40 -17.95 -0.66
CA TYR A 349 9.37 -17.06 -1.83
C TYR A 349 10.32 -17.59 -2.92
N TYR A 350 9.76 -18.31 -3.88
CA TYR A 350 10.46 -18.79 -5.07
C TYR A 350 10.77 -17.60 -5.99
N THR A 351 12.02 -17.12 -5.99
CA THR A 351 12.46 -15.94 -6.75
C THR A 351 13.88 -16.12 -7.27
N TYR A 352 14.31 -15.24 -8.19
CA TYR A 352 15.69 -15.17 -8.66
C TYR A 352 16.62 -14.60 -7.57
N ALA A 353 16.86 -15.37 -6.52
CA ALA A 353 17.68 -14.99 -5.37
C ALA A 353 19.11 -15.54 -5.44
N ALA A 354 19.70 -15.73 -6.64
CA ALA A 354 21.00 -16.39 -6.82
C ALA A 354 22.17 -15.80 -5.97
N SER A 355 21.95 -14.65 -5.34
CA SER A 355 22.93 -13.87 -4.59
C SER A 355 22.49 -13.50 -3.16
N HIS A 356 21.31 -13.94 -2.66
CA HIS A 356 20.96 -13.73 -1.26
C HIS A 356 21.68 -14.77 -0.36
N PRO A 357 22.34 -14.38 0.76
CA PRO A 357 23.09 -15.30 1.60
C PRO A 357 22.27 -16.47 2.17
N ASP A 358 20.96 -16.29 2.28
CA ASP A 358 20.05 -17.26 2.88
C ASP A 358 19.51 -18.30 1.87
N ASP A 359 19.69 -18.08 0.57
CA ASP A 359 19.39 -19.09 -0.46
C ASP A 359 20.44 -19.17 -1.56
N PRO A 360 21.38 -20.13 -1.46
CA PRO A 360 22.37 -20.35 -2.50
C PRO A 360 21.81 -21.08 -3.74
N ASN A 361 20.53 -21.48 -3.74
CA ASN A 361 19.89 -22.18 -4.86
C ASN A 361 19.10 -21.20 -5.72
N ASN A 362 19.12 -21.43 -7.02
CA ASN A 362 18.40 -20.61 -7.98
C ASN A 362 17.00 -21.19 -8.18
N ASP A 363 16.06 -20.87 -7.30
CA ASP A 363 14.70 -21.44 -7.24
C ASP A 363 13.71 -20.79 -8.21
N VAL A 364 14.21 -20.51 -9.41
CA VAL A 364 13.53 -19.79 -10.48
C VAL A 364 12.47 -20.64 -11.16
N LEU A 365 11.30 -20.04 -11.38
CA LEU A 365 10.21 -20.66 -12.14
C LEU A 365 10.11 -20.06 -13.56
N PRO A 366 10.24 -20.88 -14.62
CA PRO A 366 10.16 -20.39 -15.99
C PRO A 366 8.72 -20.07 -16.41
N THR A 367 8.54 -19.04 -17.21
CA THR A 367 7.26 -18.68 -17.84
C THR A 367 7.39 -18.56 -19.35
N VAL A 368 6.23 -18.68 -20.03
CA VAL A 368 6.10 -18.39 -21.46
C VAL A 368 5.83 -16.90 -21.74
N TYR A 369 5.57 -16.11 -20.70
CA TYR A 369 5.37 -14.67 -20.79
C TYR A 369 6.72 -13.97 -20.70
N ASP A 370 7.26 -13.58 -21.85
CA ASP A 370 8.55 -12.94 -21.97
C ASP A 370 8.44 -11.42 -22.18
N ASN A 371 9.53 -10.79 -22.63
CA ASN A 371 9.58 -9.35 -22.88
C ASN A 371 8.63 -8.87 -23.99
N GLU A 372 8.01 -9.76 -24.77
CA GLU A 372 6.98 -9.38 -25.75
C GLU A 372 5.63 -9.07 -25.08
N TYR A 373 5.45 -9.50 -23.82
CA TYR A 373 4.20 -9.36 -23.07
C TYR A 373 4.18 -8.15 -22.13
N THR A 374 5.31 -7.48 -21.93
CA THR A 374 5.39 -6.25 -21.14
C THR A 374 5.92 -5.07 -21.96
N LEU A 375 5.39 -3.89 -21.67
CA LEU A 375 5.89 -2.63 -22.24
C LEU A 375 6.96 -1.97 -21.36
N LEU A 376 7.04 -2.38 -20.09
CA LEU A 376 7.92 -1.79 -19.09
C LEU A 376 8.67 -2.92 -18.38
N ARG A 377 9.99 -2.78 -18.30
CA ARG A 377 10.85 -3.71 -17.59
C ARG A 377 11.22 -3.12 -16.23
N THR A 378 11.53 -4.00 -15.29
CA THR A 378 12.20 -3.62 -14.05
C THR A 378 13.54 -2.95 -14.36
N MET A 379 14.01 -2.09 -13.47
CA MET A 379 15.33 -1.46 -13.60
C MET A 379 16.43 -2.51 -13.50
N PRO A 380 17.53 -2.39 -14.26
CA PRO A 380 18.71 -3.19 -14.02
C PRO A 380 19.19 -3.07 -12.56
N PRO A 381 19.65 -4.17 -11.94
CA PRO A 381 20.30 -4.15 -10.64
C PRO A 381 21.32 -3.03 -10.50
N GLN A 382 21.36 -2.40 -9.34
CA GLN A 382 22.25 -1.30 -8.98
C GLN A 382 22.03 0.03 -9.73
N THR A 383 20.92 0.19 -10.43
CA THR A 383 20.49 1.48 -11.01
C THR A 383 20.30 2.53 -9.91
N ARG A 384 20.75 3.77 -10.13
CA ARG A 384 20.74 4.83 -9.11
C ARG A 384 20.32 6.18 -9.69
N LEU A 385 19.64 6.98 -8.88
CA LEU A 385 19.50 8.41 -9.17
C LEU A 385 20.78 9.13 -8.75
N VAL A 386 21.17 10.16 -9.50
CA VAL A 386 22.23 11.07 -9.06
C VAL A 386 21.63 12.07 -8.08
N ASP A 387 21.54 11.63 -6.84
CA ASP A 387 21.08 12.41 -5.71
C ASP A 387 22.12 12.33 -4.55
N PRO A 388 21.91 13.05 -3.43
CA PRO A 388 22.85 13.00 -2.31
C PRO A 388 23.00 11.63 -1.65
N SER A 389 22.01 10.73 -1.77
CA SER A 389 22.08 9.37 -1.23
C SER A 389 22.95 8.48 -2.12
N ASN A 390 22.86 8.67 -3.44
CA ASN A 390 23.44 7.82 -4.48
C ASN A 390 23.21 6.32 -4.20
N ALA A 391 22.10 6.01 -3.54
CA ALA A 391 21.71 4.66 -3.18
C ALA A 391 21.14 3.95 -4.42
N PRO A 392 21.41 2.64 -4.58
CA PRO A 392 20.70 1.84 -5.55
C PRO A 392 19.20 1.84 -5.30
N LEU A 393 18.41 2.01 -6.36
CA LEU A 393 16.96 1.89 -6.32
C LEU A 393 16.52 0.43 -6.29
N SER A 394 17.25 -0.47 -6.95
CA SER A 394 17.02 -1.91 -6.94
C SER A 394 18.36 -2.66 -6.91
N ILE A 395 18.42 -3.83 -6.29
CA ILE A 395 19.62 -4.70 -6.36
C ILE A 395 19.31 -6.09 -6.90
N TRP A 396 18.16 -6.68 -6.59
CA TRP A 396 18.01 -8.15 -6.72
C TRP A 396 17.09 -8.61 -7.85
N GLY A 397 16.68 -7.69 -8.74
CA GLY A 397 15.72 -7.93 -9.81
C GLY A 397 16.24 -8.47 -11.13
N SER A 398 15.51 -9.41 -11.73
CA SER A 398 15.71 -9.82 -13.13
C SER A 398 14.71 -9.14 -14.07
N GLU A 399 15.15 -8.71 -15.25
CA GLU A 399 14.25 -8.23 -16.30
C GLU A 399 13.55 -9.42 -17.02
N PRO A 400 12.27 -9.31 -17.40
CA PRO A 400 11.65 -10.29 -18.28
C PRO A 400 12.38 -10.32 -19.63
N ALA A 401 12.65 -11.52 -20.15
CA ALA A 401 13.50 -11.71 -21.32
C ALA A 401 13.06 -12.84 -22.26
N GLY A 402 13.10 -12.59 -23.57
CA GLY A 402 12.89 -13.60 -24.61
C GLY A 402 14.17 -14.37 -24.97
N ASN A 403 14.02 -15.56 -25.56
CA ASN A 403 15.12 -16.40 -26.01
C ASN A 403 15.94 -15.68 -27.12
N GLY A 404 17.15 -15.23 -26.80
CA GLY A 404 18.00 -14.44 -27.71
C GLY A 404 17.85 -12.92 -27.61
N GLY A 405 17.37 -12.40 -26.48
CA GLY A 405 17.28 -10.96 -26.22
C GLY A 405 18.63 -10.24 -26.36
N MET A 406 18.64 -9.13 -27.11
CA MET A 406 19.81 -8.30 -27.44
C MET A 406 20.39 -7.47 -26.27
N PHE A 407 19.89 -7.65 -25.05
CA PHE A 407 20.36 -6.96 -23.86
C PHE A 407 21.02 -7.98 -22.94
N ASN A 408 22.25 -7.72 -22.51
CA ASN A 408 22.94 -8.42 -21.41
C ASN A 408 22.25 -8.13 -20.06
N ALA A 409 20.92 -8.07 -20.04
CA ALA A 409 20.16 -7.96 -18.82
C ALA A 409 20.37 -9.24 -17.99
N PRO A 410 20.29 -9.15 -16.67
CA PRO A 410 20.32 -10.29 -15.78
C PRO A 410 19.29 -11.38 -16.10
N MET A 411 19.67 -12.37 -16.91
CA MET A 411 18.79 -13.47 -17.25
C MET A 411 19.17 -14.73 -16.47
N PRO A 412 18.23 -15.31 -15.72
CA PRO A 412 18.40 -16.62 -15.12
C PRO A 412 18.55 -17.67 -16.24
N LYS A 413 19.48 -18.61 -16.07
CA LYS A 413 19.59 -19.77 -16.97
C LYS A 413 18.84 -20.94 -16.37
N VAL A 414 17.79 -21.39 -17.05
CA VAL A 414 17.15 -22.69 -16.78
C VAL A 414 17.74 -23.69 -17.77
N ASP A 415 18.41 -24.73 -17.27
CA ASP A 415 19.12 -25.74 -18.09
C ASP A 415 20.11 -25.15 -19.12
N GLY A 416 20.76 -24.03 -18.76
CA GLY A 416 21.71 -23.33 -19.63
C GLY A 416 21.07 -22.42 -20.69
N THR A 417 19.74 -22.28 -20.70
CA THR A 417 18.98 -21.42 -21.61
C THR A 417 18.39 -20.23 -20.87
N PHE A 418 18.59 -19.03 -21.39
CA PHE A 418 17.94 -17.83 -20.87
C PHE A 418 16.43 -17.92 -21.09
N THR A 419 15.66 -17.83 -20.00
CA THR A 419 14.21 -18.03 -20.00
C THR A 419 13.57 -16.93 -19.15
N ALA A 420 12.44 -16.38 -19.60
CA ALA A 420 11.63 -15.48 -18.79
C ALA A 420 11.12 -16.19 -17.53
N THR A 421 10.96 -15.43 -16.44
CA THR A 421 10.64 -15.97 -15.13
C THR A 421 9.46 -15.25 -14.50
N TYR A 422 8.91 -15.88 -13.48
CA TYR A 422 7.93 -15.31 -12.56
C TYR A 422 8.25 -15.80 -11.16
N ASP A 423 7.86 -15.04 -10.15
CA ASP A 423 8.17 -15.38 -8.77
C ASP A 423 6.89 -15.78 -8.04
N VAL A 424 7.01 -16.63 -7.02
CA VAL A 424 5.87 -17.15 -6.28
C VAL A 424 6.16 -17.16 -4.80
N ALA A 425 5.36 -16.46 -4.01
CA ALA A 425 5.28 -16.70 -2.58
C ALA A 425 4.25 -17.81 -2.33
N GLN A 426 4.67 -18.90 -1.70
CA GLN A 426 3.81 -20.00 -1.27
C GLN A 426 3.65 -19.94 0.25
N ILE A 427 2.42 -20.03 0.74
CA ILE A 427 2.09 -20.00 2.16
C ILE A 427 1.34 -21.28 2.51
N ILE A 428 1.80 -22.00 3.53
CA ILE A 428 1.24 -23.28 3.96
C ILE A 428 0.81 -23.16 5.43
N SER A 429 -0.47 -23.39 5.69
CA SER A 429 -1.02 -23.39 7.06
C SER A 429 -0.27 -24.41 7.92
N SER A 430 0.09 -24.03 9.14
CA SER A 430 0.89 -24.88 10.02
C SER A 430 0.03 -25.70 10.99
N THR A 431 -0.29 -26.93 10.62
CA THR A 431 -1.04 -27.75 11.56
C THR A 431 -0.16 -28.14 12.76
N VAL A 432 -0.60 -27.82 13.98
CA VAL A 432 -0.04 -28.38 15.22
C VAL A 432 -0.56 -29.82 15.43
N GLY A 433 0.14 -30.84 14.89
CA GLY A 433 -0.16 -32.27 15.07
C GLY A 433 0.16 -33.16 13.85
N ASN A 434 -0.17 -34.46 13.91
CA ASN A 434 0.17 -35.46 12.87
C ASN A 434 -0.66 -35.37 11.57
N THR A 435 -1.07 -34.18 11.15
CA THR A 435 -1.76 -33.94 9.87
C THR A 435 -1.23 -32.62 9.34
N GLU A 436 -0.30 -32.62 8.40
CA GLU A 436 0.20 -31.41 7.73
C GLU A 436 -0.95 -30.53 7.16
N GLY A 437 -0.64 -29.25 6.92
CA GLY A 437 -1.56 -28.16 6.54
C GLY A 437 -2.69 -28.51 5.56
N ASN A 438 -3.91 -28.10 5.89
CA ASN A 438 -5.08 -28.33 5.04
C ASN A 438 -5.23 -27.27 3.93
N PHE A 439 -4.51 -26.15 4.02
CA PHE A 439 -4.62 -25.04 3.10
C PHE A 439 -3.25 -24.59 2.62
N VAL A 440 -3.18 -24.29 1.32
CA VAL A 440 -2.04 -23.66 0.68
C VAL A 440 -2.57 -22.43 -0.03
N SER A 441 -2.00 -21.28 0.29
CA SER A 441 -2.18 -20.05 -0.47
C SER A 441 -0.92 -19.75 -1.27
N TRP A 442 -1.05 -18.91 -2.28
CA TRP A 442 0.08 -18.44 -3.05
C TRP A 442 -0.21 -17.07 -3.67
N ALA A 443 0.84 -16.30 -3.90
CA ALA A 443 0.85 -15.11 -4.73
C ALA A 443 1.92 -15.28 -5.82
N ALA A 444 1.53 -15.13 -7.08
CA ALA A 444 2.45 -15.21 -8.21
C ALA A 444 2.62 -13.83 -8.83
N PHE A 445 3.87 -13.46 -9.09
CA PHE A 445 4.28 -12.14 -9.55
C PHE A 445 4.88 -12.25 -10.94
N TRP A 446 4.31 -11.53 -11.90
CA TRP A 446 4.87 -11.41 -13.23
C TRP A 446 4.78 -9.96 -13.73
N PRO A 447 5.86 -9.40 -14.31
CA PRO A 447 7.22 -9.96 -14.39
C PRO A 447 7.83 -10.31 -13.03
N SER A 448 8.95 -11.04 -13.00
CA SER A 448 9.69 -11.23 -11.74
C SER A 448 9.93 -9.88 -11.05
N VAL A 449 9.81 -9.88 -9.72
CA VAL A 449 9.94 -8.71 -8.86
C VAL A 449 11.40 -8.25 -8.83
N SER A 450 11.62 -6.95 -8.60
CA SER A 450 12.95 -6.40 -8.38
C SER A 450 13.44 -6.59 -6.95
N ASP A 451 12.52 -6.52 -6.00
CA ASP A 451 12.77 -6.70 -4.58
C ASP A 451 11.56 -7.40 -3.93
N TRP A 452 11.77 -8.10 -2.82
CA TRP A 452 10.75 -8.94 -2.18
C TRP A 452 10.97 -9.06 -0.68
N ASP A 453 9.95 -9.50 0.04
CA ASP A 453 10.04 -9.93 1.42
C ASP A 453 8.93 -10.94 1.74
N ALA A 454 9.27 -12.08 2.33
CA ALA A 454 8.32 -13.08 2.80
C ALA A 454 7.72 -12.74 4.19
N ASP A 455 8.36 -11.84 4.94
CA ASP A 455 7.96 -11.43 6.30
C ASP A 455 8.12 -9.91 6.52
N GLY A 456 7.62 -9.11 5.56
CA GLY A 456 7.74 -7.65 5.59
C GLY A 456 7.01 -6.98 6.77
N GLY A 457 6.18 -7.71 7.50
CA GLY A 457 5.52 -7.26 8.72
C GLY A 457 6.50 -7.18 9.89
N ASN A 458 7.18 -8.29 10.21
CA ASN A 458 8.16 -8.33 11.30
C ASN A 458 9.44 -7.53 10.98
N ASP A 459 9.82 -7.45 9.70
CA ASP A 459 10.94 -6.63 9.25
C ASP A 459 10.59 -5.13 9.16
N GLN A 460 9.36 -4.74 9.53
CA GLN A 460 8.86 -3.36 9.53
C GLN A 460 8.94 -2.69 8.16
N GLN A 461 8.78 -3.46 7.08
CA GLN A 461 8.80 -2.99 5.70
C GLN A 461 7.41 -2.65 5.16
N TRP A 462 6.33 -3.02 5.86
CA TRP A 462 4.95 -2.87 5.39
C TRP A 462 4.60 -1.45 4.88
N TRP A 463 5.21 -0.40 5.43
CA TRP A 463 4.92 1.02 5.18
C TRP A 463 5.88 1.75 4.22
N GLN A 464 6.93 1.10 3.70
CA GLN A 464 7.95 1.77 2.87
C GLN A 464 8.36 0.95 1.64
N SER A 465 8.91 1.61 0.62
CA SER A 465 9.64 0.93 -0.47
C SER A 465 10.68 -0.02 0.12
N LEU A 466 10.90 -1.14 -0.57
CA LEU A 466 12.06 -1.96 -0.26
C LEU A 466 13.30 -1.23 -0.78
N GLU A 467 14.37 -1.31 -0.01
CA GLU A 467 15.68 -0.83 -0.39
C GLU A 467 16.60 -2.02 -0.64
N ALA A 468 17.51 -1.83 -1.59
CA ALA A 468 18.77 -2.54 -1.76
C ALA A 468 19.34 -3.34 -0.56
N ASN A 469 19.37 -2.73 0.63
CA ASN A 469 20.01 -3.26 1.83
C ASN A 469 19.07 -4.02 2.77
N ASP A 470 17.78 -4.12 2.41
CA ASP A 470 16.82 -4.91 3.17
C ASP A 470 17.17 -6.40 3.11
N ARG A 471 16.50 -7.17 3.96
CA ARG A 471 16.81 -8.58 4.17
C ARG A 471 16.35 -9.50 3.05
N HIS A 472 15.44 -9.07 2.17
CA HIS A 472 14.97 -9.86 1.04
C HIS A 472 14.63 -11.31 1.40
N LEU A 473 13.90 -11.47 2.50
CA LEU A 473 13.65 -12.79 3.06
C LEU A 473 12.80 -13.60 2.10
N ILE A 474 13.23 -14.85 1.88
CA ILE A 474 12.43 -15.83 1.15
C ILE A 474 11.71 -16.78 2.11
N ASP A 475 12.20 -16.92 3.33
CA ASP A 475 11.68 -17.78 4.41
C ASP A 475 11.61 -16.96 5.72
N GLY A 476 10.92 -17.48 6.74
CA GLY A 476 10.93 -16.88 8.09
C GLY A 476 12.28 -17.03 8.82
N ILE A 477 12.87 -15.94 9.30
CA ILE A 477 14.25 -15.88 9.85
C ILE A 477 14.51 -16.58 11.20
N ALA A 478 13.49 -17.00 11.97
CA ALA A 478 13.78 -17.55 13.30
C ALA A 478 12.75 -18.53 13.91
N ASN A 479 11.46 -18.45 13.56
CA ASN A 479 10.42 -19.21 14.25
C ASN A 479 9.34 -19.68 13.29
N GLU A 480 9.70 -20.39 12.22
CA GLU A 480 8.66 -21.06 11.43
C GLU A 480 8.04 -22.24 12.20
N PRO A 481 6.71 -22.43 12.12
CA PRO A 481 5.75 -21.54 11.47
C PRO A 481 5.52 -20.25 12.29
N PHE A 482 5.34 -19.11 11.62
CA PHE A 482 5.08 -17.83 12.30
C PHE A 482 3.70 -17.30 11.94
N GLN A 483 3.15 -16.47 12.84
CA GLN A 483 1.82 -15.90 12.71
C GLN A 483 1.77 -14.94 11.53
N SER A 484 0.90 -15.24 10.55
CA SER A 484 0.47 -14.33 9.49
C SER A 484 1.61 -13.77 8.60
N PRO A 485 2.18 -14.57 7.68
CA PRO A 485 3.22 -14.09 6.76
C PRO A 485 2.79 -12.89 5.93
N TYR A 486 3.63 -11.85 5.90
CA TYR A 486 3.38 -10.62 5.16
C TYR A 486 4.26 -10.54 3.92
N VAL A 487 3.69 -10.88 2.77
CA VAL A 487 4.41 -10.98 1.50
C VAL A 487 4.44 -9.61 0.80
N ILE A 488 5.64 -9.19 0.39
CA ILE A 488 5.89 -8.02 -0.45
C ILE A 488 6.55 -8.49 -1.74
N GLY A 489 5.97 -8.10 -2.88
CA GLY A 489 6.63 -8.16 -4.18
C GLY A 489 6.67 -6.78 -4.80
N GLU A 490 7.86 -6.25 -5.07
CA GLU A 490 8.10 -4.89 -5.56
C GLU A 490 8.69 -4.88 -6.98
N TRP A 491 8.28 -3.88 -7.77
CA TRP A 491 8.85 -3.59 -9.08
C TRP A 491 9.35 -2.15 -9.13
N ASP A 492 10.61 -1.99 -9.47
CA ASP A 492 11.24 -0.70 -9.73
C ASP A 492 11.35 -0.47 -11.23
N PHE A 493 10.82 0.63 -11.75
CA PHE A 493 10.87 0.93 -13.17
C PHE A 493 10.80 2.43 -13.44
N PHE A 494 11.21 2.82 -14.65
CA PHE A 494 11.04 4.19 -15.13
C PHE A 494 9.76 4.32 -15.94
N LEU A 495 8.92 5.29 -15.56
CA LEU A 495 7.83 5.78 -16.38
C LEU A 495 8.28 7.00 -17.17
N ALA A 496 8.61 6.80 -18.44
CA ALA A 496 9.02 7.88 -19.34
C ALA A 496 7.91 8.31 -20.30
N THR A 497 7.93 9.58 -20.71
CA THR A 497 7.00 10.10 -21.74
C THR A 497 7.36 9.67 -23.16
N GLU A 498 8.57 9.15 -23.35
CA GLU A 498 9.11 8.66 -24.61
C GLU A 498 9.72 7.27 -24.35
N ALA A 499 9.56 6.33 -25.28
CA ALA A 499 10.15 5.01 -25.15
C ALA A 499 11.67 5.15 -25.29
N LEU A 500 12.40 4.73 -24.25
CA LEU A 500 13.86 4.77 -24.22
C LEU A 500 14.44 3.39 -24.48
N PHE A 501 15.25 3.27 -25.52
CA PHE A 501 16.10 2.11 -25.78
C PHE A 501 17.54 2.47 -25.40
N ILE A 502 18.07 1.82 -24.36
CA ILE A 502 19.47 1.99 -23.95
C ILE A 502 20.31 0.93 -24.70
N ASP A 503 20.91 1.30 -25.83
CA ASP A 503 21.85 0.42 -26.56
C ASP A 503 23.04 0.02 -25.65
N PRO A 504 23.45 -1.27 -25.57
CA PRO A 504 24.57 -1.73 -24.73
C PRO A 504 25.90 -0.98 -24.92
N ASP A 505 26.09 -0.36 -26.08
CA ASP A 505 27.30 0.43 -26.36
C ASP A 505 27.26 1.85 -25.77
N GLY A 506 26.18 2.25 -25.08
CA GLY A 506 26.03 3.57 -24.45
C GLY A 506 26.01 4.75 -25.43
N GLN A 507 26.01 4.49 -26.74
CA GLN A 507 26.19 5.51 -27.78
C GLN A 507 24.86 6.11 -28.28
N ASN A 508 23.73 5.43 -28.07
CA ASN A 508 22.43 5.91 -28.51
C ASN A 508 21.33 5.49 -27.53
N ALA A 509 21.07 6.30 -26.51
CA ALA A 509 19.75 6.32 -25.89
C ALA A 509 18.79 6.98 -26.89
N LYS A 510 17.85 6.22 -27.45
CA LYS A 510 16.74 6.79 -28.23
C LYS A 510 15.48 6.73 -27.43
#